data_AF-A0A964D6S9-F1
#
_entry.id   AF-A0A964D6S9-F1
#
_cell.length_a   1.000
_cell.length_b   1.000
_cell.length_c   1.000
_cell.angle_alpha   90.00
_cell.angle_beta   90.00
_cell.angle_gamma   90.00
#
_symmetry.space_group_name_H-M   'P 1'
#
loop_
_entity.id
_entity.type
_entity.pdbx_description
1 polymer ?
#
loop_
_entity_poly.entity_id
_entity_poly.type
_entity_poly.pdbx_seq_one_letter_code
_entity_poly.pdbx_strand_id
1 'polypeptide(L)'
;MNNPEEAPILCLGGVAGYGKTEAATCVAKAAIDQSVVDDVLWVSVRESELSDTFITANNSNKLFQWEELLYELSRQLDCTADRESIQKRLRERKWLVVLDNAETSDLNEILSRLVRMLDQSRVLLTSRVNTHLQYVTVLNCPGLSELWSRQLLLYEANRQQVSALIHASEPQMSRLYELSCGAPLALHFIVGQAKDDEALDPVLDALEQADGQVEVFYRFTLETAWQRMSETSKLFLRYMAKRNAGVTLDELQGVLQVTLTEGKEARNQLRRWSMILPGTGNQRYDLHPWVRRSVRSNLQTNWEVPSLPDELDQIARWKYGI
;
A
#
# COMPACT_ATOMS: atom_id res chain seq x y z
N MET A 1 -33.56 0.46 -6.41
CA MET A 1 -34.07 -0.63 -5.55
C MET A 1 -33.03 -0.87 -4.48
N ASN A 2 -33.32 -0.52 -3.22
CA ASN A 2 -32.45 -0.87 -2.10
C ASN A 2 -32.89 -2.27 -1.63
N ASN A 3 -32.01 -3.26 -1.67
CA ASN A 3 -32.23 -4.51 -0.97
C ASN A 3 -31.97 -4.21 0.52
N PRO A 4 -32.98 -4.26 1.42
CA PRO A 4 -32.83 -3.90 2.83
C PRO A 4 -31.88 -4.81 3.63
N GLU A 5 -31.34 -5.87 3.00
CA GLU A 5 -30.36 -6.79 3.59
C GLU A 5 -28.90 -6.45 3.28
N GLU A 6 -28.61 -5.52 2.36
CA GLU A 6 -27.23 -5.19 2.01
C GLU A 6 -26.68 -4.11 2.96
N ALA A 7 -25.62 -4.46 3.69
CA ALA A 7 -24.97 -3.54 4.61
C ALA A 7 -24.52 -2.26 3.88
N PRO A 8 -24.72 -1.07 4.48
CA PRO A 8 -24.38 0.20 3.83
C PRO A 8 -22.86 0.41 3.65
N ILE A 9 -22.05 -0.40 4.32
CA ILE A 9 -20.59 -0.35 4.29
C ILE A 9 -20.05 -1.72 3.90
N LEU A 10 -19.23 -1.76 2.86
CA LEU A 10 -18.44 -2.93 2.45
C LEU A 10 -16.98 -2.70 2.82
N CYS A 11 -16.36 -3.63 3.54
CA CYS A 11 -14.94 -3.60 3.87
C CYS A 11 -14.19 -4.65 3.08
N LEU A 12 -13.21 -4.21 2.28
CA LEU A 12 -12.15 -5.07 1.78
C LEU A 12 -11.10 -5.20 2.88
N GLY A 13 -11.16 -6.31 3.61
CA GLY A 13 -10.22 -6.69 4.67
C GLY A 13 -9.05 -7.50 4.12
N GLY A 14 -7.90 -7.47 4.78
CA GLY A 14 -6.82 -8.42 4.50
C GLY A 14 -5.41 -7.85 4.58
N VAL A 15 -4.43 -8.69 4.23
CA VAL A 15 -2.99 -8.46 4.40
C VAL A 15 -2.48 -7.29 3.54
N ALA A 16 -1.37 -6.67 3.96
CA ALA A 16 -0.72 -5.60 3.22
C ALA A 16 -0.18 -6.09 1.86
N GLY A 17 -0.31 -5.26 0.82
CA GLY A 17 0.21 -5.57 -0.52
C GLY A 17 -0.65 -6.54 -1.35
N TYR A 18 -1.86 -6.88 -0.88
CA TYR A 18 -2.81 -7.76 -1.58
C TYR A 18 -3.68 -7.04 -2.63
N GLY A 19 -3.46 -5.75 -2.87
CA GLY A 19 -4.15 -4.99 -3.92
C GLY A 19 -5.53 -4.43 -3.52
N LYS A 20 -5.79 -4.20 -2.22
CA LYS A 20 -7.09 -3.69 -1.74
C LYS A 20 -7.45 -2.32 -2.34
N THR A 21 -6.48 -1.41 -2.41
CA THR A 21 -6.65 -0.07 -2.98
C THR A 21 -6.91 -0.13 -4.48
N GLU A 22 -6.22 -1.01 -5.20
CA GLU A 22 -6.43 -1.27 -6.62
C GLU A 22 -7.81 -1.88 -6.88
N ALA A 23 -8.22 -2.86 -6.08
CA ALA A 23 -9.56 -3.44 -6.13
C ALA A 23 -10.64 -2.38 -5.89
N ALA A 24 -10.47 -1.53 -4.87
CA ALA A 24 -11.38 -0.44 -4.60
C ALA A 24 -11.46 0.57 -5.75
N THR A 25 -10.33 0.86 -6.41
CA THR A 25 -10.30 1.70 -7.61
C THR A 25 -11.08 1.08 -8.76
N CYS A 26 -10.93 -0.22 -9.00
CA CYS A 26 -11.68 -0.94 -10.03
C CYS A 26 -13.18 -0.97 -9.73
N VAL A 27 -13.57 -1.22 -8.47
CA VAL A 27 -14.97 -1.19 -8.03
C VAL A 27 -15.57 0.21 -8.22
N ALA A 28 -14.85 1.25 -7.83
CA ALA A 28 -15.31 2.64 -7.99
C ALA A 28 -15.54 3.01 -9.46
N LYS A 29 -14.61 2.65 -10.35
CA LYS A 29 -14.78 2.85 -11.80
C LYS A 29 -15.96 2.08 -12.35
N ALA A 30 -16.06 0.79 -12.04
CA ALA A 30 -17.17 -0.05 -12.48
C ALA A 30 -18.53 0.47 -11.98
N ALA A 31 -18.59 0.99 -10.75
CA ALA A 31 -19.82 1.55 -10.19
C ALA A 31 -20.31 2.80 -10.95
N ILE A 32 -19.38 3.65 -11.40
CA ILE A 32 -19.68 4.79 -12.29
C ILE A 32 -20.10 4.28 -13.67
N ASP A 33 -19.28 3.41 -14.29
CA ASP A 33 -19.50 2.91 -15.66
C ASP A 33 -20.85 2.19 -15.79
N GLN A 34 -21.28 1.50 -14.74
CA GLN A 34 -22.57 0.79 -14.68
C GLN A 34 -23.72 1.66 -14.15
N SER A 35 -23.47 2.95 -13.88
CA SER A 35 -24.47 3.90 -13.33
C SER A 35 -25.14 3.40 -12.03
N VAL A 36 -24.40 2.65 -11.22
CA VAL A 36 -24.84 2.20 -9.87
C VAL A 36 -24.80 3.37 -8.89
N VAL A 37 -23.81 4.24 -9.05
CA VAL A 37 -23.66 5.51 -8.33
C VAL A 37 -23.52 6.66 -9.33
N ASP A 38 -23.84 7.87 -8.88
CA ASP A 38 -23.72 9.07 -9.69
C ASP A 38 -22.26 9.55 -9.76
N ASP A 39 -21.50 9.37 -8.67
CA ASP A 39 -20.09 9.75 -8.58
C ASP A 39 -19.40 9.12 -7.34
N VAL A 40 -18.09 9.32 -7.19
CA VAL A 40 -17.24 8.75 -6.15
C VAL A 40 -16.57 9.84 -5.32
N LEU A 41 -16.61 9.69 -4.00
CA LEU A 41 -15.81 10.48 -3.06
C LEU A 41 -14.67 9.60 -2.54
N TRP A 42 -13.42 10.06 -2.61
CA TRP A 42 -12.26 9.25 -2.24
C TRP A 42 -11.45 9.89 -1.11
N VAL A 43 -11.40 9.24 0.05
CA VAL A 43 -10.69 9.71 1.23
C VAL A 43 -9.59 8.71 1.58
N SER A 44 -8.33 9.16 1.52
CA SER A 44 -7.19 8.37 2.01
C SER A 44 -7.03 8.61 3.51
N VAL A 45 -7.46 7.65 4.31
CA VAL A 45 -7.23 7.62 5.75
C VAL A 45 -5.77 7.20 5.92
N ARG A 46 -4.93 8.09 6.46
CA ARG A 46 -3.50 7.79 6.66
C ARG A 46 -3.23 7.81 8.16
N GLU A 47 -2.63 6.74 8.69
CA GLU A 47 -2.05 6.76 10.03
C GLU A 47 -1.00 7.89 10.11
N SER A 48 -1.18 8.79 11.06
CA SER A 48 -0.07 9.54 11.65
C SER A 48 0.42 8.78 12.89
N GLU A 49 0.96 7.57 12.74
CA GLU A 49 1.47 6.84 13.91
C GLU A 49 2.97 7.09 14.16
N LEU A 50 3.20 7.59 15.38
CA LEU A 50 4.30 7.38 16.32
C LEU A 50 5.54 6.63 15.77
N SER A 51 6.64 7.37 15.65
CA SER A 51 7.97 6.79 15.88
C SER A 51 8.16 6.66 17.40
N ASP A 52 8.29 5.44 17.92
CA ASP A 52 8.62 5.15 19.34
C ASP A 52 10.02 5.64 19.77
N THR A 53 10.69 6.43 18.95
CA THR A 53 11.97 7.06 19.26
C THR A 53 11.97 8.45 18.65
N PHE A 54 12.26 9.47 19.47
CA PHE A 54 12.34 10.91 19.19
C PHE A 54 11.05 11.72 19.40
N ILE A 55 10.85 12.11 20.66
CA ILE A 55 10.12 13.33 21.02
C ILE A 55 10.86 14.52 20.39
N THR A 56 10.40 14.98 19.24
CA THR A 56 10.61 16.37 18.82
C THR A 56 9.28 17.10 18.98
N ALA A 57 9.23 17.95 20.01
CA ALA A 57 8.13 18.86 20.25
C ALA A 57 7.91 19.74 19.00
N ASN A 58 6.65 19.93 18.62
CA ASN A 58 6.12 20.84 17.59
C ASN A 58 5.85 20.31 16.17
N ASN A 59 5.35 19.08 16.05
CA ASN A 59 4.31 18.79 15.05
C ASN A 59 3.25 17.90 15.70
N SER A 60 2.04 18.43 15.86
CA SER A 60 0.91 17.70 16.43
C SER A 60 0.54 16.54 15.49
N ASN A 61 0.96 15.34 15.87
CA ASN A 61 0.49 14.07 15.32
C ASN A 61 -1.03 13.99 15.55
N LYS A 62 -1.83 14.36 14.54
CA LYS A 62 -3.28 14.21 14.57
C LYS A 62 -3.65 12.89 13.91
N LEU A 63 -4.10 11.94 14.73
CA LEU A 63 -4.81 10.75 14.26
C LEU A 63 -5.97 11.19 13.35
N PHE A 64 -6.24 10.41 12.31
CA PHE A 64 -7.34 10.71 11.40
C PHE A 64 -8.67 10.65 12.15
N GLN A 65 -9.31 11.81 12.30
CA GLN A 65 -10.50 12.02 13.12
C GLN A 65 -11.74 12.34 12.26
N TRP A 66 -12.90 12.35 12.91
CA TRP A 66 -14.19 12.67 12.27
C TRP A 66 -14.17 14.01 11.55
N GLU A 67 -13.55 15.03 12.14
CA GLU A 67 -13.46 16.38 11.58
C GLU A 67 -12.61 16.41 10.30
N GLU A 68 -11.58 15.57 10.22
CA GLU A 68 -10.75 15.44 9.02
C GLU A 68 -11.51 14.76 7.88
N LEU A 69 -12.32 13.74 8.20
CA LEU A 69 -13.24 13.14 7.23
C LEU A 69 -14.24 14.17 6.70
N LEU A 70 -14.87 14.96 7.58
CA LEU A 70 -15.81 16.01 7.16
C LEU A 70 -15.12 17.03 6.24
N TYR A 71 -13.91 17.46 6.60
CA TYR A 71 -13.14 18.39 5.78
C TYR A 71 -12.84 17.84 4.37
N GLU A 72 -12.42 16.58 4.27
CA GLU A 72 -12.10 16.00 2.96
C GLU A 72 -13.36 15.77 2.11
N LEU A 73 -14.45 15.32 2.72
CA LEU A 73 -15.74 15.18 2.04
C LEU A 73 -16.28 16.53 1.57
N SER A 74 -16.21 17.57 2.40
CA SER A 74 -16.71 18.90 2.04
C SER A 74 -15.92 19.53 0.90
N ARG A 75 -14.61 19.28 0.84
CA ARG A 75 -13.74 19.73 -0.24
C ARG A 75 -14.14 19.11 -1.58
N GLN A 76 -14.50 17.83 -1.59
CA GLN A 76 -14.91 17.12 -2.81
C GLN A 76 -16.36 17.44 -3.22
N LEU A 77 -17.24 17.66 -2.24
CA LEU A 77 -18.65 18.00 -2.45
C LEU A 77 -18.89 19.50 -2.72
N ASP A 78 -17.86 20.32 -2.58
CA ASP A 78 -17.92 21.78 -2.65
C ASP A 78 -19.01 22.35 -1.72
N CYS A 79 -18.90 22.04 -0.44
CA CYS A 79 -19.80 22.52 0.61
C CYS A 79 -19.05 22.87 1.91
N THR A 80 -19.77 23.34 2.92
CA THR A 80 -19.22 23.59 4.25
C THR A 80 -18.86 22.27 4.95
N ALA A 81 -17.79 22.29 5.75
CA ALA A 81 -17.27 21.15 6.50
C ALA A 81 -18.09 20.82 7.75
N ASP A 82 -19.41 20.74 7.61
CA ASP A 82 -20.33 20.39 8.67
C ASP A 82 -21.22 19.21 8.25
N ARG A 83 -21.69 18.47 9.25
CA ARG A 83 -22.50 17.26 9.05
C ARG A 83 -23.76 17.52 8.22
N GLU A 84 -24.47 18.61 8.47
CA GLU A 84 -25.78 18.85 7.86
C GLU A 84 -25.65 19.13 6.38
N SER A 85 -24.66 19.93 6.00
CA SER A 85 -24.36 20.28 4.61
C SER A 85 -23.87 19.08 3.82
N ILE A 86 -22.96 18.27 4.37
CA ILE A 86 -22.50 17.04 3.72
C ILE A 86 -23.66 16.05 3.58
N GLN A 87 -24.45 15.84 4.66
CA GLN A 87 -25.60 14.95 4.61
C GLN A 87 -26.66 15.42 3.61
N LYS A 88 -26.82 16.73 3.41
CA LYS A 88 -27.70 17.26 2.37
C LYS A 88 -27.20 16.86 0.98
N ARG A 89 -25.91 17.04 0.68
CA ARG A 89 -25.31 16.64 -0.61
C ARG A 89 -25.35 15.13 -0.85
N LEU A 90 -25.13 14.32 0.19
CA LEU A 90 -25.23 12.85 0.13
C LEU A 90 -26.67 12.35 -0.10
N ARG A 91 -27.69 13.17 0.19
CA ARG A 91 -29.10 12.88 -0.11
C ARG A 91 -29.48 13.24 -1.54
N GLU A 92 -28.88 14.28 -2.10
CA GLU A 92 -29.20 14.78 -3.45
C GLU A 92 -28.78 13.81 -4.57
N ARG A 93 -27.76 12.98 -4.33
CA ARG A 93 -27.19 12.02 -5.29
C ARG A 93 -26.75 10.74 -4.61
N LYS A 94 -26.58 9.65 -5.37
CA LYS A 94 -25.99 8.39 -4.91
C LYS A 94 -24.49 8.46 -5.03
N TRP A 95 -23.79 8.45 -3.91
CA TRP A 95 -22.33 8.46 -3.88
C TRP A 95 -21.78 7.09 -3.47
N LEU A 96 -20.62 6.75 -4.02
CA LEU A 96 -19.73 5.78 -3.39
C LEU A 96 -18.65 6.54 -2.62
N VAL A 97 -18.64 6.42 -1.29
CA VAL A 97 -17.59 6.97 -0.44
C VAL A 97 -16.52 5.91 -0.23
N VAL A 98 -15.34 6.10 -0.80
CA VAL A 98 -14.19 5.22 -0.59
C VAL A 98 -13.36 5.75 0.58
N LEU A 99 -13.20 4.92 1.61
CA LEU A 99 -12.28 5.15 2.73
C LEU A 99 -11.08 4.21 2.55
N ASP A 100 -10.00 4.74 1.99
CA ASP A 100 -8.82 3.95 1.63
C ASP A 100 -7.77 3.97 2.75
N ASN A 101 -7.15 2.83 3.03
CA ASN A 101 -6.15 2.63 4.09
C ASN A 101 -6.64 2.99 5.50
N ALA A 102 -7.90 2.66 5.80
CA ALA A 102 -8.55 2.98 7.06
C ALA A 102 -8.06 2.11 8.22
N GLU A 103 -6.85 2.42 8.67
CA GLU A 103 -6.15 1.83 9.81
C GLU A 103 -6.08 2.93 10.88
N THR A 104 -7.17 3.22 11.60
CA THR A 104 -7.18 4.24 12.67
C THR A 104 -7.89 3.73 13.90
N SER A 105 -7.43 4.13 15.09
CA SER A 105 -8.06 3.77 16.37
C SER A 105 -9.52 4.19 16.44
N ASP A 106 -9.88 5.30 15.78
CA ASP A 106 -11.20 5.91 15.85
C ASP A 106 -12.16 5.39 14.76
N LEU A 107 -11.75 4.36 14.00
CA LEU A 107 -12.47 3.88 12.83
C LEU A 107 -13.92 3.52 13.15
N ASN A 108 -14.15 2.79 14.25
CA ASN A 108 -15.51 2.37 14.62
C ASN A 108 -16.41 3.58 14.93
N GLU A 109 -15.87 4.62 15.57
CA GLU A 109 -16.60 5.85 15.84
C GLU A 109 -16.94 6.59 14.54
N ILE A 110 -15.95 6.76 13.66
CA ILE A 110 -16.11 7.38 12.35
C ILE A 110 -17.19 6.67 11.54
N LEU A 111 -17.12 5.34 11.42
CA LEU A 111 -18.10 4.55 10.67
C LEU A 111 -19.50 4.65 11.28
N SER A 112 -19.63 4.66 12.62
CA SER A 112 -20.91 4.78 13.31
C SER A 112 -21.61 6.12 13.08
N ARG A 113 -20.83 7.19 12.88
CA ARG A 113 -21.34 8.53 12.55
C ARG A 113 -21.65 8.62 11.06
N LEU A 114 -20.75 8.11 10.21
CA LEU A 114 -20.90 8.14 8.75
C LEU A 114 -22.15 7.38 8.30
N VAL A 115 -22.40 6.18 8.82
CA VAL A 115 -23.56 5.36 8.43
C VAL A 115 -24.90 6.08 8.61
N ARG A 116 -24.99 6.99 9.60
CA ARG A 116 -26.18 7.80 9.87
C ARG A 116 -26.42 8.94 8.87
N MET A 117 -25.48 9.15 7.94
CA MET A 117 -25.51 10.22 6.94
C MET A 117 -25.63 9.72 5.50
N LEU A 118 -25.42 8.42 5.25
CA LEU A 118 -25.27 7.87 3.90
C LEU A 118 -26.55 7.94 3.07
N ASP A 119 -27.73 7.81 3.67
CA ASP A 119 -29.00 7.73 2.95
C ASP A 119 -28.94 6.70 1.79
N GLN A 120 -29.01 7.15 0.53
CA GLN A 120 -28.88 6.28 -0.65
C GLN A 120 -27.43 5.97 -1.07
N SER A 121 -26.45 6.62 -0.46
CA SER A 121 -25.02 6.41 -0.70
C SER A 121 -24.51 5.14 -0.01
N ARG A 122 -23.31 4.69 -0.40
CA ARG A 122 -22.63 3.51 0.16
C ARG A 122 -21.18 3.82 0.47
N VAL A 123 -20.57 3.02 1.33
CA VAL A 123 -19.15 3.13 1.68
C VAL A 123 -18.39 1.89 1.23
N LEU A 124 -17.25 2.10 0.59
CA LEU A 124 -16.24 1.07 0.36
C LEU A 124 -15.02 1.38 1.20
N LEU A 125 -14.71 0.50 2.14
CA LEU A 125 -13.60 0.61 3.07
C LEU A 125 -12.47 -0.33 2.64
N THR A 126 -11.22 0.13 2.67
CA THR A 126 -10.06 -0.77 2.64
C THR A 126 -9.34 -0.70 3.97
N SER A 127 -9.13 -1.84 4.62
CA SER A 127 -8.45 -1.89 5.92
C SER A 127 -7.70 -3.20 6.12
N ARG A 128 -6.66 -3.17 6.97
CA ARG A 128 -6.03 -4.37 7.52
C ARG A 128 -6.75 -4.86 8.78
N VAL A 129 -7.51 -3.99 9.43
CA VAL A 129 -8.19 -4.29 10.69
C VAL A 129 -9.57 -4.86 10.38
N ASN A 130 -9.86 -6.03 10.95
CA ASN A 130 -11.20 -6.59 10.90
C ASN A 130 -12.10 -5.80 11.85
N THR A 131 -13.20 -5.27 11.34
CA THR A 131 -14.28 -4.67 12.14
C THR A 131 -15.49 -5.59 12.14
N HIS A 132 -16.14 -5.73 13.30
CA HIS A 132 -17.30 -6.61 13.49
C HIS A 132 -18.60 -5.83 13.72
N LEU A 133 -18.71 -4.66 13.10
CA LEU A 133 -19.89 -3.80 13.19
C LEU A 133 -21.03 -4.36 12.35
N GLN A 134 -22.26 -4.36 12.87
CA GLN A 134 -23.44 -4.95 12.22
C GLN A 134 -23.79 -4.33 10.85
N TYR A 135 -23.37 -3.09 10.61
CA TYR A 135 -23.59 -2.36 9.36
C TYR A 135 -22.39 -2.39 8.41
N VAL A 136 -21.41 -3.26 8.68
CA VAL A 136 -20.23 -3.49 7.85
C VAL A 136 -20.20 -4.95 7.42
N THR A 137 -20.20 -5.20 6.11
CA THR A 137 -19.89 -6.51 5.54
C THR A 137 -18.39 -6.56 5.24
N VAL A 138 -17.68 -7.54 5.77
CA VAL A 138 -16.25 -7.74 5.49
C VAL A 138 -16.07 -8.80 4.41
N LEU A 139 -15.38 -8.44 3.33
CA LEU A 139 -14.87 -9.35 2.32
C LEU A 139 -13.35 -9.39 2.42
N ASN A 140 -12.80 -10.58 2.64
CA ASN A 140 -11.35 -10.75 2.62
C ASN A 140 -10.85 -10.67 1.19
N CYS A 141 -9.92 -9.76 0.93
CA CYS A 141 -9.22 -9.64 -0.34
C CYS A 141 -8.16 -10.75 -0.41
N PRO A 142 -8.34 -11.78 -1.25
CA PRO A 142 -7.37 -12.84 -1.38
C PRO A 142 -6.17 -12.35 -2.20
N GLY A 143 -5.10 -13.16 -2.21
CA GLY A 143 -4.06 -13.03 -3.22
C GLY A 143 -4.63 -13.28 -4.61
N LEU A 144 -3.90 -12.90 -5.65
CA LEU A 144 -4.24 -13.26 -7.02
C LEU A 144 -4.20 -14.78 -7.17
N SER A 145 -5.08 -15.34 -8.00
CA SER A 145 -4.95 -16.74 -8.43
C SER A 145 -3.67 -16.93 -9.25
N GLU A 146 -3.16 -18.16 -9.34
CA GLU A 146 -1.97 -18.50 -10.14
C GLU A 146 -1.97 -17.91 -11.55
N LEU A 147 -3.09 -18.01 -12.27
CA LEU A 147 -3.24 -17.44 -13.62
C LEU A 147 -2.96 -15.93 -13.64
N TRP A 148 -3.61 -15.18 -12.75
CA TRP A 148 -3.46 -13.73 -12.64
C TRP A 148 -2.09 -13.33 -12.08
N SER A 149 -1.52 -14.10 -11.16
CA SER A 149 -0.15 -13.88 -10.67
C SER A 149 0.86 -14.02 -11.80
N ARG A 150 0.75 -15.07 -12.61
CA ARG A 150 1.60 -15.28 -13.79
C ARG A 150 1.43 -14.15 -14.80
N GLN A 151 0.20 -13.73 -15.09
CA GLN A 151 -0.04 -12.63 -16.01
C GLN A 151 0.58 -11.33 -15.51
N LEU A 152 0.46 -11.01 -14.22
CA LEU A 152 1.10 -9.83 -13.63
C LEU A 152 2.62 -9.90 -13.73
N LEU A 153 3.22 -11.04 -13.35
CA LEU A 153 4.67 -11.26 -13.46
C LEU A 153 5.16 -11.08 -14.89
N LEU A 154 4.51 -11.71 -15.87
CA LEU A 154 4.90 -11.62 -17.27
C LEU A 154 4.70 -10.21 -17.83
N TYR A 155 3.60 -9.54 -17.49
CA TYR A 155 3.35 -8.16 -17.89
C TYR A 155 4.47 -7.24 -17.39
N GLU A 156 4.81 -7.35 -16.10
CA GLU A 156 5.87 -6.55 -15.48
C GLU A 156 7.26 -6.91 -15.99
N ALA A 157 7.56 -8.20 -16.17
CA ALA A 157 8.82 -8.68 -16.72
C ALA A 157 9.03 -8.18 -18.15
N ASN A 158 8.00 -8.20 -19.00
CA ASN A 158 8.08 -7.64 -20.35
C ASN A 158 8.29 -6.13 -20.32
N ARG A 159 7.54 -5.41 -19.47
CA ARG A 159 7.66 -3.95 -19.32
C ARG A 159 9.07 -3.53 -18.85
N GLN A 160 9.70 -4.35 -18.00
CA GLN A 160 11.00 -4.07 -17.42
C GLN A 160 12.17 -4.80 -18.12
N GLN A 161 11.88 -5.61 -19.14
CA GLN A 161 12.84 -6.44 -19.89
C GLN A 161 13.62 -7.44 -19.02
N VAL A 162 12.93 -8.14 -18.13
CA VAL A 162 13.53 -9.13 -17.20
C VAL A 162 13.55 -10.51 -17.86
N SER A 163 14.64 -10.80 -18.56
CA SER A 163 14.83 -12.05 -19.32
C SER A 163 14.59 -13.31 -18.48
N ALA A 164 15.13 -13.35 -17.26
CA ALA A 164 15.00 -14.48 -16.34
C ALA A 164 13.53 -14.88 -16.05
N LEU A 165 12.64 -13.90 -15.95
CA LEU A 165 11.20 -14.14 -15.75
C LEU A 165 10.46 -14.44 -17.05
N ILE A 166 10.82 -13.78 -18.16
CA ILE A 166 10.21 -14.04 -19.48
C ILE A 166 10.42 -15.50 -19.92
N HIS A 167 11.59 -16.06 -19.58
CA HIS A 167 11.99 -17.42 -19.94
C HIS A 167 11.86 -18.43 -18.80
N ALA A 168 11.27 -18.05 -17.67
CA ALA A 168 11.09 -18.98 -16.56
C ALA A 168 10.18 -20.15 -16.96
N SER A 169 10.53 -21.35 -16.51
CA SER A 169 9.77 -22.56 -16.76
C SER A 169 8.44 -22.57 -16.00
N GLU A 170 7.47 -23.39 -16.44
CA GLU A 170 6.19 -23.56 -15.72
C GLU A 170 6.39 -23.94 -14.24
N PRO A 171 7.27 -24.91 -13.87
CA PRO A 171 7.51 -25.22 -12.47
C PRO A 171 8.05 -24.05 -11.66
N GLN A 172 8.93 -23.22 -12.22
CA GLN A 172 9.42 -22.02 -11.56
C GLN A 172 8.30 -21.00 -11.36
N MET A 173 7.42 -20.81 -12.35
CA MET A 173 6.28 -19.89 -12.24
C MET A 173 5.28 -20.34 -11.18
N SER A 174 4.93 -21.64 -11.14
CA SER A 174 4.07 -22.19 -10.09
C SER A 174 4.73 -22.05 -8.72
N ARG A 175 6.04 -22.27 -8.61
CA ARG A 175 6.78 -22.10 -7.35
C ARG A 175 6.78 -20.65 -6.85
N LEU A 176 6.97 -19.68 -7.75
CA LEU A 176 6.86 -18.25 -7.40
C LEU A 176 5.47 -17.92 -6.85
N TYR A 177 4.41 -18.43 -7.49
CA TYR A 177 3.04 -18.23 -7.04
C TYR A 177 2.80 -18.82 -5.64
N GLU A 178 3.21 -20.07 -5.41
CA GLU A 178 3.07 -20.76 -4.13
C GLU A 178 3.73 -19.98 -3.01
N LEU A 179 4.99 -19.56 -3.20
CA LEU A 179 5.76 -18.87 -2.19
C LEU A 179 5.31 -17.42 -1.97
N SER A 180 4.83 -16.74 -3.02
CA SER A 180 4.33 -15.37 -2.90
C SER A 180 2.88 -15.31 -2.42
N CYS A 181 2.18 -16.44 -2.31
CA CYS A 181 0.74 -16.54 -2.05
C CYS A 181 -0.11 -15.64 -2.98
N GLY A 182 0.37 -15.44 -4.22
CA GLY A 182 -0.25 -14.52 -5.19
C GLY A 182 -0.32 -13.04 -4.78
N ALA A 183 0.45 -12.57 -3.78
CA ALA A 183 0.41 -11.19 -3.32
C ALA A 183 1.00 -10.20 -4.36
N PRO A 184 0.21 -9.26 -4.92
CA PRO A 184 0.68 -8.32 -5.96
C PRO A 184 1.97 -7.57 -5.63
N LEU A 185 2.12 -7.04 -4.41
CA LEU A 185 3.36 -6.34 -4.04
C LEU A 185 4.57 -7.28 -4.06
N ALA A 186 4.40 -8.56 -3.66
CA ALA A 186 5.48 -9.54 -3.70
C ALA A 186 5.89 -9.82 -5.14
N LEU A 187 4.92 -9.96 -6.04
CA LEU A 187 5.17 -10.17 -7.46
C LEU A 187 5.93 -9.00 -8.08
N HIS A 188 5.62 -7.77 -7.69
CA HIS A 188 6.39 -6.58 -8.12
C HIS A 188 7.83 -6.57 -7.58
N PHE A 189 8.04 -7.03 -6.35
CA PHE A 189 9.37 -7.19 -5.76
C PHE A 189 10.19 -8.30 -6.40
N ILE A 190 9.57 -9.44 -6.71
CA ILE A 190 10.17 -10.53 -7.48
C ILE A 190 10.72 -10.01 -8.81
N VAL A 191 9.95 -9.19 -9.54
CA VAL A 191 10.41 -8.60 -10.81
C VAL A 191 11.60 -7.68 -10.60
N GLY A 192 11.58 -6.83 -9.56
CA GLY A 192 12.67 -5.93 -9.24
C GLY A 192 13.96 -6.67 -8.88
N GLN A 193 13.85 -7.71 -8.06
CA GLN A 193 14.99 -8.51 -7.62
C GLN A 193 15.56 -9.35 -8.77
N ALA A 194 14.72 -10.06 -9.52
CA ALA A 194 15.15 -10.85 -10.68
C ALA A 194 15.83 -10.00 -11.76
N LYS A 195 15.45 -8.72 -11.85
CA LYS A 195 16.12 -7.76 -12.74
C LYS A 195 17.53 -7.41 -12.27
N ASP A 196 17.72 -7.18 -10.97
CA ASP A 196 19.03 -6.82 -10.42
C ASP A 196 19.97 -8.04 -10.32
N ASP A 197 19.43 -9.23 -10.07
CA ASP A 197 20.22 -10.47 -10.01
C ASP A 197 20.46 -11.10 -11.39
N GLU A 198 19.75 -10.63 -12.44
CA GLU A 198 19.70 -11.24 -13.78
C GLU A 198 19.38 -12.74 -13.78
N ALA A 199 18.80 -13.25 -12.68
CA ALA A 199 18.56 -14.65 -12.41
C ALA A 199 17.32 -14.80 -11.52
N LEU A 200 16.71 -16.00 -11.54
CA LEU A 200 15.53 -16.29 -10.72
C LEU A 200 15.86 -17.06 -9.44
N ASP A 201 16.93 -17.86 -9.44
CA ASP A 201 17.27 -18.73 -8.30
C ASP A 201 17.45 -17.95 -6.98
N PRO A 202 18.16 -16.79 -6.93
CA PRO A 202 18.28 -16.04 -5.68
C PRO A 202 16.93 -15.50 -5.14
N VAL A 203 15.96 -15.27 -6.04
CA VAL A 203 14.62 -14.82 -5.67
C VAL A 203 13.82 -15.96 -5.07
N LEU A 204 13.92 -17.16 -5.67
CA LEU A 204 13.30 -18.37 -5.15
C LEU A 204 13.88 -18.73 -3.78
N ASP A 205 15.20 -18.70 -3.62
CA ASP A 205 15.86 -18.97 -2.34
C ASP A 205 15.39 -18.00 -1.24
N ALA A 206 15.29 -16.70 -1.56
CA ALA A 206 14.80 -15.69 -0.61
C ALA A 206 13.32 -15.90 -0.23
N LEU A 207 12.50 -16.32 -1.19
CA LEU A 207 11.10 -16.66 -0.97
C LEU A 207 10.94 -17.93 -0.13
N GLU A 208 11.79 -18.93 -0.32
CA GLU A 208 11.80 -20.17 0.46
C GLU A 208 12.21 -19.91 1.91
N GLN A 209 13.21 -19.05 2.13
CA GLN A 209 13.59 -18.61 3.47
C GLN A 209 12.48 -17.85 4.20
N ALA A 210 11.57 -17.20 3.47
CA ALA A 210 10.40 -16.54 4.05
C ALA A 210 9.28 -17.51 4.48
N ASP A 211 9.35 -18.79 4.10
CA ASP A 211 8.42 -19.87 4.51
C ASP A 211 6.92 -19.48 4.35
N GLY A 212 6.58 -18.88 3.21
CA GLY A 212 5.21 -18.42 2.91
C GLY A 212 4.75 -17.18 3.69
N GLN A 213 5.60 -16.63 4.56
CA GLN A 213 5.34 -15.38 5.27
C GLN A 213 5.70 -14.19 4.38
N VAL A 214 4.73 -13.74 3.57
CA VAL A 214 4.94 -12.70 2.56
C VAL A 214 5.53 -11.40 3.14
N GLU A 215 5.20 -11.03 4.38
CA GLU A 215 5.80 -9.84 5.02
C GLU A 215 7.29 -9.98 5.34
N VAL A 216 7.75 -11.21 5.61
CA VAL A 216 9.18 -11.51 5.78
C VAL A 216 9.91 -11.32 4.45
N PHE A 217 9.30 -11.80 3.35
CA PHE A 217 9.83 -11.56 2.00
C PHE A 217 9.89 -10.06 1.65
N TYR A 218 8.85 -9.28 1.99
CA TYR A 218 8.87 -7.83 1.80
C TYR A 218 10.04 -7.16 2.52
N ARG A 219 10.31 -7.57 3.77
CA ARG A 219 11.43 -7.06 4.56
C ARG A 219 12.77 -7.39 3.90
N PHE A 220 13.01 -8.65 3.53
CA PHE A 220 14.25 -9.05 2.87
C PHE A 220 14.46 -8.36 1.53
N THR A 221 13.39 -8.19 0.74
CA THR A 221 13.48 -7.44 -0.52
C THR A 221 13.86 -5.99 -0.25
N LEU A 222 13.19 -5.33 0.71
CA LEU A 222 13.49 -3.93 1.04
C LEU A 222 14.92 -3.76 1.55
N GLU A 223 15.43 -4.69 2.36
CA GLU A 223 16.80 -4.73 2.85
C GLU A 223 17.82 -4.91 1.72
N THR A 224 17.57 -5.87 0.83
CA THR A 224 18.42 -6.12 -0.34
C THR A 224 18.45 -4.89 -1.26
N ALA A 225 17.28 -4.32 -1.53
CA ALA A 225 17.15 -3.10 -2.32
C ALA A 225 17.90 -1.93 -1.67
N TRP A 226 17.74 -1.75 -0.35
CA TRP A 226 18.45 -0.71 0.41
C TRP A 226 19.96 -0.85 0.31
N GLN A 227 20.51 -2.05 0.46
CA GLN A 227 21.96 -2.29 0.37
C GLN A 227 22.53 -1.97 -1.02
N ARG A 228 21.73 -2.21 -2.08
CA ARG A 228 22.14 -2.01 -3.49
C ARG A 228 21.88 -0.59 -4.01
N MET A 229 21.02 0.18 -3.34
CA MET A 229 20.67 1.53 -3.73
C MET A 229 21.81 2.53 -3.52
N SER A 230 21.90 3.50 -4.42
CA SER A 230 22.76 4.68 -4.22
C SER A 230 22.33 5.49 -2.99
N GLU A 231 23.26 6.24 -2.42
CA GLU A 231 22.95 7.15 -1.30
C GLU A 231 21.87 8.18 -1.67
N THR A 232 21.85 8.65 -2.92
CA THR A 232 20.79 9.51 -3.45
C THR A 232 19.40 8.85 -3.36
N SER A 233 19.29 7.58 -3.76
CA SER A 233 18.03 6.81 -3.64
C SER A 233 17.58 6.63 -2.20
N LYS A 234 18.52 6.36 -1.28
CA LYS A 234 18.25 6.24 0.16
C LYS A 234 17.76 7.57 0.74
N LEU A 235 18.36 8.69 0.35
CA LEU A 235 17.92 10.03 0.73
C LEU A 235 16.51 10.34 0.21
N PHE A 236 16.20 9.96 -1.03
CA PHE A 236 14.86 10.11 -1.61
C PHE A 236 13.83 9.34 -0.79
N LEU A 237 14.09 8.06 -0.48
CA LEU A 237 13.20 7.24 0.36
C LEU A 237 12.96 7.85 1.74
N ARG A 238 14.04 8.26 2.44
CA ARG A 238 13.96 8.89 3.76
C ARG A 238 13.12 10.16 3.72
N TYR A 239 13.31 10.99 2.70
CA TYR A 239 12.56 12.22 2.55
C TYR A 239 11.08 11.94 2.27
N MET A 240 10.78 11.09 1.29
CA MET A 240 9.41 10.72 0.92
C MET A 240 8.65 10.06 2.07
N ALA A 241 9.33 9.23 2.88
CA ALA A 241 8.73 8.61 4.05
C ALA A 241 8.27 9.64 5.07
N LYS A 242 8.98 10.75 5.27
CA LYS A 242 8.58 11.82 6.20
C LYS A 242 7.40 12.67 5.69
N ARG A 243 7.07 12.60 4.40
CA ARG A 243 5.94 13.34 3.84
C ARG A 243 4.65 12.55 3.96
N ASN A 244 3.54 13.25 4.16
CA ASN A 244 2.18 12.66 4.12
C ASN A 244 1.50 12.83 2.76
N ALA A 245 2.21 13.34 1.75
CA ALA A 245 1.74 13.48 0.37
C ALA A 245 2.83 13.06 -0.62
N GLY A 246 2.44 12.73 -1.85
CA GLY A 246 3.41 12.47 -2.92
C GLY A 246 4.24 13.72 -3.24
N VAL A 247 5.49 13.53 -3.66
CA VAL A 247 6.47 14.60 -3.93
C VAL A 247 6.81 14.67 -5.41
N THR A 248 7.23 15.82 -5.92
CA THR A 248 7.74 15.94 -7.29
C THR A 248 9.23 15.63 -7.35
N LEU A 249 9.74 15.31 -8.54
CA LEU A 249 11.18 15.14 -8.74
C LEU A 249 11.93 16.46 -8.50
N ASP A 250 11.35 17.59 -8.90
CA ASP A 250 11.93 18.92 -8.71
C ASP A 250 12.04 19.29 -7.21
N GLU A 251 11.03 18.92 -6.40
CA GLU A 251 11.08 19.08 -4.95
C GLU A 251 12.24 18.27 -4.35
N LEU A 252 12.35 17.00 -4.74
CA LEU A 252 13.43 16.11 -4.27
C LEU A 252 14.81 16.66 -4.66
N GLN A 253 14.98 17.13 -5.89
CA GLN A 253 16.23 17.70 -6.38
C GLN A 253 16.59 19.00 -5.65
N GLY A 254 15.64 19.91 -5.49
CA GLY A 254 15.87 21.19 -4.83
C GLY A 254 16.17 21.05 -3.34
N VAL A 255 15.44 20.18 -2.63
CA VAL A 255 15.60 20.02 -1.18
C VAL A 255 16.85 19.21 -0.84
N LEU A 256 17.15 18.17 -1.62
CA LEU A 256 18.32 17.32 -1.37
C LEU A 256 19.58 17.80 -2.08
N GLN A 257 19.49 18.89 -2.85
CA GLN A 257 20.59 19.49 -3.61
C GLN A 257 21.31 18.50 -4.53
N VAL A 258 20.54 17.61 -5.17
CA VAL A 258 21.08 16.60 -6.09
C VAL A 258 20.94 17.04 -7.53
N THR A 259 21.86 16.60 -8.38
CA THR A 259 21.82 16.94 -9.81
C THR A 259 20.65 16.28 -10.53
N LEU A 260 20.31 16.79 -11.72
CA LEU A 260 19.27 16.20 -12.57
C LEU A 260 19.54 14.73 -12.91
N THR A 261 20.81 14.39 -13.17
CA THR A 261 21.25 13.04 -13.52
C THR A 261 21.11 12.10 -12.33
N GLU A 262 21.61 12.49 -11.16
CA GLU A 262 21.49 11.70 -9.92
C GLU A 262 20.03 11.50 -9.53
N GLY A 263 19.19 12.55 -9.62
CA GLY A 263 17.77 12.43 -9.31
C GLY A 263 17.03 11.50 -10.27
N LYS A 264 17.38 11.50 -11.57
CA LYS A 264 16.81 10.57 -12.54
C LYS A 264 17.24 9.13 -12.27
N GLU A 265 18.51 8.91 -11.94
CA GLU A 265 19.02 7.58 -11.60
C GLU A 265 18.38 7.05 -10.32
N ALA A 266 18.32 7.88 -9.27
CA ALA A 266 17.66 7.52 -8.02
C ALA A 266 16.20 7.13 -8.24
N ARG A 267 15.45 7.93 -8.99
CA ARG A 267 14.08 7.60 -9.38
C ARG A 267 14.01 6.26 -10.13
N ASN A 268 14.92 6.00 -11.06
CA ASN A 268 14.91 4.75 -11.82
C ASN A 268 15.19 3.54 -10.94
N GLN A 269 16.13 3.64 -9.97
CA GLN A 269 16.37 2.60 -8.97
C GLN A 269 15.13 2.33 -8.10
N LEU A 270 14.49 3.38 -7.59
CA LEU A 270 13.28 3.23 -6.78
C LEU A 270 12.11 2.63 -7.57
N ARG A 271 11.96 2.98 -8.85
CA ARG A 271 10.95 2.39 -9.73
C ARG A 271 11.22 0.92 -10.03
N ARG A 272 12.49 0.54 -10.20
CA ARG A 272 12.90 -0.84 -10.49
C ARG A 272 12.45 -1.79 -9.39
N TRP A 273 12.65 -1.38 -8.14
CA TRP A 273 12.23 -2.13 -6.96
C TRP A 273 10.76 -1.91 -6.56
N SER A 274 9.96 -1.26 -7.41
CA SER A 274 8.55 -0.95 -7.14
C SER A 274 8.30 -0.22 -5.81
N MET A 275 9.27 0.58 -5.35
CA MET A 275 9.21 1.30 -4.07
C MET A 275 8.41 2.60 -4.17
N ILE A 276 8.37 3.17 -5.38
CA ILE A 276 7.60 4.38 -5.68
C ILE A 276 6.47 4.09 -6.66
N LEU A 277 5.32 4.70 -6.39
CA LEU A 277 4.11 4.67 -7.20
C LEU A 277 3.90 6.06 -7.83
N PRO A 278 3.24 6.16 -8.99
CA PRO A 278 2.72 7.44 -9.46
C PRO A 278 1.73 8.00 -8.43
N GLY A 279 1.95 9.24 -7.98
CA GLY A 279 1.07 9.95 -7.05
C GLY A 279 -0.11 10.63 -7.74
N THR A 280 -0.98 11.26 -6.96
CA THR A 280 -2.09 12.06 -7.46
C THR A 280 -1.61 13.41 -8.02
N GLY A 281 -2.03 13.75 -9.25
CA GLY A 281 -1.60 14.96 -9.97
C GLY A 281 -0.38 14.76 -10.87
N ASN A 282 -0.08 15.75 -11.71
CA ASN A 282 1.00 15.64 -12.69
C ASN A 282 2.37 15.44 -12.01
N GLN A 283 3.04 14.34 -12.34
CA GLN A 283 4.44 14.02 -12.02
C GLN A 283 4.81 13.91 -10.53
N ARG A 284 3.85 13.62 -9.65
CA ARG A 284 4.15 13.27 -8.26
C ARG A 284 4.48 11.78 -8.13
N TYR A 285 5.32 11.45 -7.15
CA TYR A 285 5.64 10.09 -6.75
C TYR A 285 5.24 9.91 -5.28
N ASP A 286 4.61 8.79 -4.96
CA ASP A 286 4.30 8.39 -3.59
C ASP A 286 5.01 7.07 -3.24
N LEU A 287 5.14 6.76 -1.95
CA LEU A 287 5.63 5.45 -1.53
C LEU A 287 4.45 4.50 -1.35
N HIS A 288 4.65 3.22 -1.68
CA HIS A 288 3.69 2.20 -1.25
C HIS A 288 3.54 2.26 0.29
N PRO A 289 2.32 2.18 0.86
CA PRO A 289 2.09 2.35 2.30
C PRO A 289 2.96 1.45 3.18
N TRP A 290 3.15 0.19 2.76
CA TRP A 290 4.05 -0.75 3.46
C TRP A 290 5.51 -0.25 3.45
N VAL A 291 6.04 0.18 2.29
CA VAL A 291 7.41 0.71 2.17
C VAL A 291 7.60 1.95 3.04
N ARG A 292 6.62 2.86 3.04
CA ARG A 292 6.63 4.04 3.89
C ARG A 292 6.69 3.68 5.38
N ARG A 293 5.84 2.75 5.82
CA ARG A 293 5.82 2.27 7.20
C ARG A 293 7.16 1.67 7.59
N SER A 294 7.70 0.80 6.75
CA SER A 294 9.01 0.16 6.96
C SER A 294 10.16 1.17 7.06
N VAL A 295 10.17 2.22 6.24
CA VAL A 295 11.20 3.28 6.33
C VAL A 295 11.01 4.16 7.57
N ARG A 296 9.77 4.40 8.02
CA ARG A 296 9.47 5.21 9.22
C ARG A 296 9.77 4.49 10.54
N SER A 297 9.53 3.18 10.60
CA SER A 297 9.69 2.38 11.82
C SER A 297 11.16 2.11 12.18
N ASN A 298 12.11 2.91 11.67
CA ASN A 298 13.54 2.78 11.92
C ASN A 298 14.09 1.36 11.73
N LEU A 299 13.59 0.60 10.75
CA LEU A 299 14.30 -0.60 10.30
C LEU A 299 15.76 -0.27 9.93
N GLN A 300 16.06 1.00 9.59
CA GLN A 300 17.42 1.53 9.38
C GLN A 300 18.41 1.31 10.55
N THR A 301 17.99 1.35 11.82
CA THR A 301 18.90 1.06 12.95
C THR A 301 19.33 -0.40 13.01
N ASN A 302 18.60 -1.30 12.35
CA ASN A 302 18.98 -2.70 12.14
C ASN A 302 19.69 -2.92 10.79
N TRP A 303 19.79 -1.89 9.93
CA TRP A 303 20.33 -2.00 8.57
C TRP A 303 21.76 -1.48 8.42
N GLU A 304 22.26 -0.72 9.40
CA GLU A 304 23.70 -0.42 9.54
C GLU A 304 24.40 -1.64 10.18
N VAL A 305 24.49 -2.73 9.40
CA VAL A 305 25.15 -4.03 9.62
C VAL A 305 25.52 -4.41 11.06
N PRO A 306 24.94 -5.52 11.55
CA PRO A 306 25.75 -6.73 11.73
C PRO A 306 25.17 -7.91 10.94
N SER A 307 26.03 -8.90 10.66
CA SER A 307 25.70 -10.26 10.21
C SER A 307 24.32 -10.77 10.66
N LEU A 308 23.66 -11.57 9.79
CA LEU A 308 22.51 -12.45 10.10
C LEU A 308 22.34 -12.66 11.61
N PRO A 309 21.29 -12.12 12.25
CA PRO A 309 21.20 -12.16 13.69
C PRO A 309 21.14 -13.61 14.17
N ASP A 310 21.94 -13.92 15.19
CA ASP A 310 21.96 -15.16 15.98
C ASP A 310 20.56 -15.63 16.42
N GLU A 311 19.55 -14.75 16.34
CA GLU A 311 18.13 -15.03 16.58
C GLU A 311 17.50 -15.98 15.56
N LEU A 312 17.88 -15.92 14.27
CA LEU A 312 17.40 -16.90 13.27
C LEU A 312 18.03 -18.28 13.47
N ASP A 313 19.29 -18.31 13.92
CA ASP A 313 19.98 -19.53 14.33
C ASP A 313 19.36 -20.10 15.62
N GLN A 314 18.98 -19.26 16.59
CA GLN A 314 18.23 -19.69 17.77
C GLN A 314 16.82 -20.20 17.44
N ILE A 315 16.12 -19.59 16.47
CA ILE A 315 14.80 -20.08 16.03
C ILE A 315 14.93 -21.43 15.31
N ALA A 316 15.99 -21.63 14.52
CA ALA A 316 16.30 -22.92 13.90
C ALA A 316 16.64 -24.00 14.94
N ARG A 317 17.46 -23.67 15.94
CA ARG A 317 17.82 -24.60 17.04
C ARG A 317 16.64 -24.91 17.95
N TRP A 318 15.77 -23.94 18.22
CA TRP A 318 14.58 -24.12 19.07
C TRP A 318 13.50 -24.98 18.41
N LYS A 319 13.35 -24.92 17.07
CA LYS A 319 12.32 -25.68 16.34
C LYS A 319 12.79 -27.06 15.84
N TYR A 320 14.10 -27.27 15.64
CA TYR A 320 14.63 -28.50 15.05
C TYR A 320 15.65 -29.27 15.92
N GLY A 321 16.02 -28.78 17.10
CA GLY A 321 16.78 -29.55 18.09
C GLY A 321 18.20 -29.97 17.65
N ILE A 322 18.90 -29.10 16.94
CA ILE A 322 20.36 -29.16 16.74
C ILE A 322 21.02 -28.08 17.58
#